data_AF-A0A542QUF7-F1
#
_entry.id   AF-A0A542QUF7-F1
#
_cell.length_a   1.000
_cell.length_b   1.000
_cell.length_c   1.000
_cell.angle_alpha   90.00
_cell.angle_beta   90.00
_cell.angle_gamma   90.00
#
_symmetry.space_group_name_H-M   'P 1'
#
loop_
_entity.id
_entity.type
_entity.pdbx_description
1 polymer ?
#
loop_
_entity_poly.entity_id
_entity_poly.type
_entity_poly.pdbx_seq_one_letter_code
_entity_poly.pdbx_strand_id
1 'polypeptide(L)'
;MLYRCFMSTSRAREFAKKQREEIDKSSNAEEIQKAIDGLIQGLGISEEEYWTDYVVEGYMKQNTISKLRSEVLEGIEDQTKRNEAWEEFVKTLTKTYSIDLKSIE
;
A
#
# COMPACT_ATOMS: atom_id res chain seq x y z
N MET A 1 17.95 -19.97 1.89
CA MET A 1 17.61 -19.40 3.21
C MET A 1 17.23 -17.93 2.98
N LEU A 2 15.97 -17.64 2.63
CA LEU A 2 15.54 -16.28 2.34
C LEU A 2 15.02 -15.65 3.63
N TYR A 3 15.87 -14.87 4.30
CA TYR A 3 15.41 -13.92 5.30
C TYR A 3 14.62 -12.82 4.57
N ARG A 4 13.35 -13.11 4.31
CA ARG A 4 12.37 -12.18 3.71
C ARG A 4 12.22 -11.00 4.65
N CYS A 5 12.94 -9.91 4.36
CA CYS A 5 12.77 -8.65 5.04
C CYS A 5 11.38 -8.09 4.65
N PHE A 6 10.36 -8.46 5.42
CA PHE A 6 9.09 -7.76 5.52
C PHE A 6 9.35 -6.41 6.18
N MET A 7 8.67 -5.36 5.71
CA MET A 7 8.74 -4.05 6.36
C MET A 7 8.38 -4.18 7.84
N SER A 8 9.22 -3.64 8.73
CA SER A 8 8.94 -3.67 10.16
C SER A 8 7.82 -2.69 10.50
N THR A 9 6.95 -3.08 11.43
CA THR A 9 5.88 -2.23 11.97
C THR A 9 6.42 -0.90 12.50
N SER A 10 7.64 -0.90 13.09
CA SER A 10 8.30 0.31 13.57
C SER A 10 8.54 1.33 12.45
N ARG A 11 9.09 0.90 11.31
CA ARG A 11 9.36 1.79 10.17
C ARG A 11 8.07 2.25 9.49
N ALA A 12 7.03 1.43 9.50
CA ALA A 12 5.72 1.82 9.00
C ALA A 12 5.04 2.88 9.89
N ARG A 13 5.19 2.79 11.21
CA ARG A 13 4.72 3.82 12.15
C ARG A 13 5.47 5.14 12.02
N GLU A 14 6.80 5.09 11.82
CA GLU A 14 7.58 6.31 11.53
C GLU A 14 7.12 7.00 10.25
N PHE A 15 6.79 6.22 9.23
CA PHE A 15 6.25 6.75 7.99
C PHE A 15 4.89 7.42 8.20
N ALA A 16 3.96 6.76 8.90
CA ALA A 16 2.65 7.33 9.21
C ALA A 16 2.77 8.66 9.98
N LYS A 17 3.68 8.70 10.97
CA LYS A 17 3.98 9.93 11.71
C LYS A 17 4.50 11.04 10.79
N LYS A 18 5.47 10.75 9.92
CA LYS A 18 6.00 11.74 8.96
C LYS A 18 4.94 12.23 8.00
N GLN A 19 4.06 11.36 7.50
CA GLN A 19 2.97 11.80 6.63
C GLN A 19 2.07 12.82 7.33
N ARG A 20 1.67 12.54 8.58
CA ARG A 20 0.87 13.46 9.38
C ARG A 20 1.58 14.81 9.56
N GLU A 21 2.87 14.79 9.92
CA GLU A 21 3.67 16.02 10.08
C GLU A 21 3.83 16.82 8.78
N GLU A 22 3.92 16.17 7.62
CA GLU A 22 4.05 16.85 6.33
C GLU A 22 2.73 17.44 5.85
N ILE A 23 1.59 16.81 6.19
CA ILE A 23 0.26 17.38 5.92
C ILE A 23 0.09 18.71 6.65
N ASP A 24 0.49 18.78 7.92
CA ASP A 24 0.41 19.99 8.74
C ASP A 24 1.26 21.15 8.18
N LYS A 25 2.32 20.83 7.43
CA LYS A 25 3.21 21.82 6.79
C LYS A 25 2.77 22.20 5.38
N SER A 26 1.80 21.50 4.81
CA SER A 26 1.38 21.71 3.43
C SER A 26 0.56 22.99 3.28
N SER A 27 0.71 23.68 2.15
CA SER A 27 -0.09 24.88 1.84
C SER A 27 -1.60 24.61 1.70
N ASN A 28 -1.98 23.34 1.54
CA ASN A 28 -3.36 22.87 1.45
C ASN A 28 -3.74 21.91 2.59
N ALA A 29 -3.12 22.05 3.77
CA ALA A 29 -3.36 21.20 4.94
C ALA A 29 -4.86 21.03 5.26
N GLU A 30 -5.65 22.11 5.24
CA GLU A 30 -7.09 22.05 5.53
C GLU A 30 -7.88 21.20 4.54
N GLU A 31 -7.52 21.24 3.25
CA GLU A 31 -8.20 20.46 2.22
C GLU A 31 -7.86 18.96 2.37
N ILE A 32 -6.58 18.67 2.66
CA ILE A 32 -6.13 17.31 2.91
C ILE A 32 -6.80 16.75 4.17
N GLN A 33 -6.87 17.53 5.25
CA GLN A 33 -7.51 17.11 6.49
C GLN A 33 -9.00 16.82 6.27
N LYS A 34 -9.73 17.65 5.52
CA LYS A 34 -11.14 17.37 5.16
C LYS A 34 -11.30 16.06 4.40
N ALA A 35 -10.39 15.75 3.49
CA ALA A 35 -10.42 14.48 2.76
C ALA A 35 -10.15 13.29 3.70
N ILE A 36 -9.22 13.43 4.64
CA ILE A 36 -8.93 12.43 5.67
C ILE A 36 -10.13 12.23 6.59
N ASP A 37 -10.75 13.30 7.09
CA ASP A 37 -11.94 13.23 7.94
C ASP A 37 -13.10 12.53 7.22
N GLY A 38 -13.29 12.82 5.93
CA GLY A 38 -14.28 12.13 5.09
C GLY A 38 -14.01 10.64 4.95
N LEU A 39 -12.74 10.23 4.81
CA LEU A 39 -12.35 8.81 4.79
C LEU A 39 -12.57 8.15 6.14
N ILE A 40 -12.14 8.79 7.24
CA ILE A 40 -12.33 8.31 8.62
C ILE A 40 -13.82 8.07 8.89
N GLN A 41 -14.67 9.03 8.53
CA GLN A 41 -16.12 8.93 8.67
C GLN A 41 -16.69 7.81 7.80
N GLY A 42 -16.26 7.70 6.53
CA GLY A 42 -16.72 6.65 5.61
C GLY A 42 -16.33 5.24 6.04
N LEU A 43 -15.17 5.10 6.71
CA LEU A 43 -14.68 3.84 7.26
C LEU A 43 -15.24 3.53 8.65
N GLY A 44 -15.81 4.52 9.35
CA GLY A 44 -16.34 4.37 10.70
C GLY A 44 -15.25 4.11 11.75
N ILE A 45 -14.03 4.59 11.51
CA ILE A 45 -12.87 4.46 12.42
C ILE A 45 -12.59 5.78 13.14
N SER A 46 -11.78 5.74 14.19
CA SER A 46 -11.25 6.97 14.79
C SER A 46 -10.03 7.50 14.03
N GLU A 47 -9.70 8.78 14.26
CA GLU A 47 -8.46 9.37 13.75
C GLU A 47 -7.20 8.67 14.29
N GLU A 48 -7.25 8.21 15.55
CA GLU A 48 -6.16 7.43 16.13
C GLU A 48 -5.96 6.13 15.36
N GLU A 49 -7.03 5.34 15.18
CA GLU A 49 -6.99 4.09 14.40
C GLU A 49 -6.56 4.31 12.95
N TYR A 50 -6.94 5.44 12.35
CA TYR A 50 -6.49 5.81 11.01
C TYR A 50 -4.95 5.91 10.94
N TRP A 51 -4.34 6.64 11.88
CA TRP A 51 -2.89 6.84 11.88
C TRP A 51 -2.08 5.67 12.42
N THR A 52 -2.60 4.94 13.43
CA THR A 52 -1.86 3.85 14.08
C THR A 52 -1.96 2.54 13.33
N ASP A 53 -3.08 2.30 12.65
CA ASP A 53 -3.39 1.01 12.03
C ASP A 53 -3.63 1.14 10.53
N TYR A 54 -4.59 1.96 10.09
CA TYR A 54 -4.98 1.99 8.67
C TYR A 54 -3.83 2.44 7.73
N VAL A 55 -3.21 3.59 8.02
CA VAL A 55 -2.08 4.11 7.23
C VAL A 55 -0.86 3.19 7.33
N VAL A 56 -0.61 2.63 8.51
CA VAL A 56 0.50 1.71 8.76
C VAL A 56 0.35 0.43 7.95
N GLU A 57 -0.81 -0.21 7.99
CA GLU A 57 -1.12 -1.38 7.19
C GLU A 57 -1.06 -1.09 5.70
N GLY A 58 -1.63 0.04 5.26
CA GLY A 58 -1.60 0.47 3.86
C GLY A 58 -0.16 0.60 3.35
N TYR A 59 0.70 1.24 4.14
CA TYR A 59 2.12 1.37 3.81
C TYR A 59 2.84 0.02 3.76
N MET A 60 2.58 -0.87 4.73
CA MET A 60 3.17 -2.22 4.73
C MET A 60 2.74 -3.05 3.51
N LYS A 61 1.45 -3.00 3.16
CA LYS A 61 0.89 -3.66 1.98
C LYS A 61 1.53 -3.14 0.69
N GLN A 62 1.57 -1.82 0.51
CA GLN A 62 2.18 -1.18 -0.67
C GLN A 62 3.66 -1.50 -0.83
N ASN A 63 4.44 -1.49 0.25
CA ASN A 63 5.85 -1.86 0.18
C ASN A 63 6.04 -3.34 -0.15
N THR A 64 5.20 -4.22 0.40
CA THR A 64 5.25 -5.66 0.11
C THR A 64 4.95 -5.92 -1.36
N ILE A 65 3.90 -5.31 -1.90
CA ILE A 65 3.55 -5.41 -3.32
C ILE A 65 4.66 -4.82 -4.19
N SER A 66 5.20 -3.65 -3.83
CA SER A 66 6.28 -3.00 -4.61
C SER A 66 7.54 -3.85 -4.68
N LYS A 67 7.90 -4.51 -3.56
CA LYS A 67 9.05 -5.42 -3.52
C LYS A 67 8.79 -6.67 -4.34
N LEU A 68 7.62 -7.30 -4.17
CA LEU A 68 7.23 -8.46 -4.98
C LEU A 68 7.24 -8.14 -6.47
N ARG A 69 6.71 -6.98 -6.86
CA ARG A 69 6.74 -6.50 -8.24
C ARG A 69 8.17 -6.28 -8.73
N SER A 70 9.05 -5.75 -7.89
CA SER A 70 10.46 -5.57 -8.27
C SER A 70 11.16 -6.92 -8.48
N GLU A 71 10.87 -7.91 -7.64
CA GLU A 71 11.40 -9.28 -7.76
C GLU A 71 10.87 -9.98 -9.03
N VAL A 72 9.57 -9.86 -9.32
CA VAL A 72 8.95 -10.47 -10.52
C VAL A 72 9.47 -9.83 -11.82
N LEU A 73 9.80 -8.54 -11.78
CA LEU A 73 10.24 -7.77 -12.95
C LEU A 73 11.75 -7.60 -13.04
N GLU A 74 12.51 -8.31 -12.19
CA GLU A 74 13.97 -8.25 -12.18
C GLU A 74 14.54 -8.66 -13.55
N GLY A 75 15.44 -7.85 -14.11
CA GLY A 75 16.07 -8.10 -15.42
C GLY A 75 15.18 -7.81 -16.64
N ILE A 76 13.95 -7.33 -16.48
CA ILE A 76 13.08 -6.91 -17.60
C ILE A 76 13.16 -5.39 -17.76
N GLU A 77 13.85 -4.93 -18.79
CA GLU A 77 14.02 -3.50 -19.10
C GLU A 77 12.85 -2.92 -19.92
N ASP A 78 12.29 -3.71 -20.84
CA ASP A 78 11.21 -3.27 -21.71
C ASP A 78 9.89 -3.10 -20.94
N GLN A 79 9.30 -1.91 -21.03
CA GLN A 79 8.11 -1.56 -20.24
C GLN A 79 6.86 -2.38 -20.62
N THR A 80 6.69 -2.73 -21.90
CA THR A 80 5.57 -3.56 -22.35
C THR A 80 5.68 -4.96 -21.77
N LYS A 81 6.87 -5.57 -21.85
CA LYS A 81 7.14 -6.88 -21.25
C LYS A 81 7.01 -6.87 -19.73
N ARG A 82 7.37 -5.76 -19.07
CA ARG A 82 7.16 -5.59 -17.62
C ARG A 82 5.68 -5.64 -17.25
N ASN A 83 4.82 -5.01 -18.06
CA ASN A 83 3.37 -5.03 -17.83
C ASN A 83 2.80 -6.44 -18.04
N GLU A 84 3.16 -7.09 -19.16
CA GLU A 84 2.72 -8.46 -19.46
C GLU A 84 3.15 -9.46 -18.38
N ALA A 85 4.41 -9.40 -17.94
CA ALA A 85 4.93 -10.30 -16.90
C ALA A 85 4.22 -10.11 -15.55
N TRP A 86 3.90 -8.86 -15.20
CA TRP A 86 3.15 -8.57 -13.98
C TRP A 86 1.70 -9.06 -14.06
N GLU A 87 1.03 -8.84 -15.18
CA GLU A 87 -0.35 -9.30 -15.41
C GLU A 87 -0.45 -10.83 -15.34
N GLU A 88 0.47 -11.55 -15.99
CA GLU A 88 0.47 -13.02 -15.96
C GLU A 88 0.78 -13.56 -14.55
N PHE A 89 1.66 -12.90 -13.81
CA PHE A 89 1.92 -13.23 -12.40
C PHE A 89 0.66 -13.09 -11.54
N VAL A 90 -0.05 -11.97 -11.65
CA VAL A 90 -1.31 -11.74 -10.92
C VAL A 90 -2.37 -12.77 -11.31
N LYS A 91 -2.56 -13.03 -12.60
CA LYS A 91 -3.51 -14.01 -13.10
C LYS A 91 -3.21 -15.42 -12.58
N THR A 92 -1.93 -15.80 -12.53
CA THR A 92 -1.49 -17.07 -11.98
C THR A 92 -1.82 -17.16 -10.49
N LEU A 93 -1.51 -16.13 -9.69
CA LEU A 93 -1.86 -16.11 -8.27
C LEU A 93 -3.36 -16.26 -8.04
N THR A 94 -4.18 -15.50 -8.76
CA THR A 94 -5.65 -15.55 -8.66
C THR A 94 -6.18 -16.95 -8.94
N LYS A 95 -5.65 -17.61 -9.98
CA LYS A 95 -6.03 -18.99 -10.35
C LYS A 95 -5.56 -20.00 -9.31
N THR A 96 -4.32 -19.90 -8.85
CA THR A 96 -3.71 -20.85 -7.90
C THR A 96 -4.39 -20.82 -6.54
N TYR A 97 -4.78 -19.65 -6.05
CA TYR A 97 -5.40 -19.49 -4.74
C TYR A 97 -6.93 -19.39 -4.80
N SER A 98 -7.54 -19.60 -5.97
CA SER A 98 -9.00 -19.49 -6.19
C SER A 98 -9.59 -18.19 -5.61
N ILE A 99 -8.87 -17.09 -5.78
CA ILE A 99 -9.31 -15.77 -5.30
C ILE A 99 -10.36 -15.27 -6.30
N ASP A 100 -11.60 -15.09 -5.86
CA ASP A 100 -12.63 -14.44 -6.68
C ASP A 100 -12.46 -12.93 -6.58
N LEU A 101 -11.96 -12.31 -7.65
CA LEU A 101 -11.74 -10.85 -7.70
C LEU A 101 -13.04 -10.05 -7.82
N LYS A 102 -14.20 -10.71 -7.98
CA LYS A 102 -15.51 -10.05 -8.09
C LYS A 102 -16.05 -9.46 -6.78
N SER A 103 -15.41 -9.70 -5.64
CA SER A 103 -15.86 -9.17 -4.34
C SER A 103 -15.22 -7.83 -3.95
N ILE A 104 -14.54 -7.14 -4.87
CA ILE A 104 -13.79 -5.90 -4.63
C ILE A 104 -14.31 -4.72 -5.49
N GLU A 105 -15.49 -4.86 -6.12
CA GLU A 105 -16.20 -3.74 -6.79
C GLU A 105 -17.27 -3.11 -5.91
#